data_AF-A0A813EC07-F1
#
_entry.id   AF-A0A813EC07-F1
#
_cell.length_a   1.000
_cell.length_b   1.000
_cell.length_c   1.000
_cell.angle_alpha   90.00
_cell.angle_beta   90.00
_cell.angle_gamma   90.00
#
_symmetry.space_group_name_H-M   'P 1'
#
loop_
_entity.id
_entity.type
_entity.pdbx_description
1 polymer ?
#
loop_
_entity_poly.entity_id
_entity_poly.type
_entity_poly.pdbx_seq_one_letter_code
_entity_poly.pdbx_strand_id
1 'polypeptide(L)'
;MLGRLHVFDTGSGRWRVLLESGEYIIIKPEFMTHYDVPQGVQPMQLLLPEPSGASVTSRLVMSVMSIPTMSPATPPQLYDAAGLAEHIVALAHEVFGNRAAMRELVRMGCLASLVTLLASASQIVQELAAFALQLLVGWACTLIINAGAVPRLVSLLFGSSCSKVQKKAAETLTRLVHQCDVSNYHRRDFEEIDPHKLVLLLVPGGANSQSVQGLAALLCGGLARDSPPFREALVEARVVPQIVALLQLAPCTARHAAFALACLLSPPCEDIRRSIVEANAIPSLVGLLQSEFFLTRDPALFALLHLALDSPSNQLAIATAGQGH
;
A
#
# COMPACT_ATOMS: atom_id res chain seq x y z
N MET A 1 21.17 -2.99 -4.92
CA MET A 1 22.52 -3.15 -5.48
C MET A 1 23.34 -1.98 -4.97
N LEU A 2 24.31 -2.23 -4.08
CA LEU A 2 25.17 -1.18 -3.56
C LEU A 2 26.31 -0.97 -4.58
N GLY A 3 26.50 0.27 -5.00
CA GLY A 3 27.62 0.67 -5.85
C GLY A 3 28.32 1.88 -5.25
N ARG A 4 29.62 2.02 -5.52
CA ARG A 4 30.41 3.19 -5.12
C ARG A 4 30.31 4.27 -6.20
N LEU A 5 30.05 5.50 -5.79
CA LEU A 5 30.10 6.69 -6.66
C LEU A 5 31.51 6.81 -7.27
N HIS A 6 31.60 6.84 -8.60
CA HIS A 6 32.88 6.66 -9.29
C HIS A 6 33.34 7.95 -10.00
N VAL A 7 32.50 8.58 -10.85
CA VAL A 7 32.88 9.79 -11.61
C VAL A 7 31.64 10.66 -11.92
N PHE A 8 31.78 11.98 -11.85
CA PHE A 8 30.80 12.97 -12.34
C PHE A 8 31.13 13.39 -13.78
N ASP A 9 30.16 13.26 -14.69
CA ASP A 9 30.31 13.62 -16.10
C ASP A 9 29.76 15.03 -16.35
N THR A 10 30.66 15.99 -16.57
CA THR A 10 30.32 17.42 -16.70
C THR A 10 29.62 17.78 -18.00
N GLY A 11 29.70 16.95 -19.03
CA GLY A 11 29.01 17.18 -20.31
C GLY A 11 27.54 16.77 -20.29
N SER A 12 27.16 15.79 -19.46
CA SER A 12 25.80 15.25 -19.37
C SER A 12 25.07 15.55 -18.05
N GLY A 13 25.78 16.06 -17.03
CA GLY A 13 25.21 16.44 -15.74
C GLY A 13 24.74 15.25 -14.89
N ARG A 14 25.35 14.07 -15.08
CA ARG A 14 24.92 12.80 -14.43
C ARG A 14 26.09 12.11 -13.72
N TRP A 15 25.75 11.35 -12.68
CA TRP A 15 26.71 10.56 -11.91
C TRP A 15 26.81 9.13 -12.45
N ARG A 16 28.03 8.62 -12.61
CA ARG A 16 28.29 7.19 -12.89
C ARG A 16 28.69 6.49 -11.60
N VAL A 17 27.91 5.48 -11.22
CA VAL A 17 28.09 4.69 -10.01
C VAL A 17 28.49 3.27 -10.41
N LEU A 18 29.62 2.78 -9.90
CA LEU A 18 30.12 1.43 -10.16
C LEU A 18 29.51 0.48 -9.14
N LEU A 19 28.74 -0.49 -9.61
CA LEU A 19 28.13 -1.53 -8.78
C LEU A 19 29.17 -2.57 -8.35
N GLU A 20 28.88 -3.30 -7.28
CA GLU A 20 29.68 -4.45 -6.82
C GLU A 20 29.83 -5.55 -7.88
N SER A 21 28.97 -5.57 -8.91
CA SER A 21 29.07 -6.46 -10.08
C SER A 21 30.12 -6.05 -11.11
N GLY A 22 30.73 -4.87 -10.98
CA GLY A 22 31.66 -4.30 -11.97
C GLY A 22 30.98 -3.51 -13.10
N GLU A 23 29.65 -3.39 -13.07
CA GLU A 23 28.86 -2.62 -14.05
C GLU A 23 28.58 -1.18 -13.58
N TYR A 24 28.39 -0.26 -14.53
CA TYR A 24 28.09 1.14 -14.24
C TYR A 24 26.61 1.47 -14.41
N ILE A 25 26.04 2.21 -13.47
CA ILE A 25 24.70 2.82 -13.58
C ILE A 25 24.79 4.35 -13.59
N ILE A 26 23.89 4.99 -14.33
CA ILE A 26 23.84 6.44 -14.51
C ILE A 26 22.64 7.01 -13.74
N ILE A 27 22.90 7.90 -12.79
CA ILE A 27 21.87 8.46 -11.91
C ILE A 27 21.79 9.98 -12.10
N LYS A 28 20.55 10.53 -12.11
CA LYS A 28 20.30 11.96 -12.15
C LYS A 28 20.43 12.60 -10.76
N PRO A 29 20.94 13.84 -10.63
CA PRO A 29 21.20 14.48 -9.34
C PRO A 29 19.97 14.62 -8.43
N GLU A 30 18.78 14.72 -9.04
CA GLU A 30 17.47 14.89 -8.42
C GLU A 30 17.09 13.73 -7.46
N PHE A 31 17.72 12.56 -7.65
CA PHE A 31 17.47 11.35 -6.87
C PHE A 31 18.56 11.06 -5.82
N MET A 32 19.50 11.99 -5.60
CA MET A 32 20.50 11.91 -4.54
C MET A 32 20.06 12.77 -3.36
N THR A 33 19.84 12.17 -2.19
CA THR A 33 19.59 12.90 -0.94
C THR A 33 20.84 12.84 -0.04
N HIS A 34 21.26 14.03 0.42
CA HIS A 34 22.50 14.42 1.12
C HIS A 34 23.48 13.33 1.59
N TYR A 35 24.63 13.26 0.92
CA TYR A 35 25.90 12.87 1.53
C TYR A 35 26.77 14.13 1.66
N ASP A 36 27.44 14.28 2.81
CA ASP A 36 28.50 15.28 2.98
C ASP A 36 29.61 15.02 1.96
N VAL A 37 29.70 15.89 0.96
CA VAL A 37 30.89 15.97 0.10
C VAL A 37 31.93 16.75 0.92
N PRO A 38 33.07 16.15 1.32
CA PRO A 38 34.11 16.90 1.99
C PRO A 38 34.59 18.00 1.05
N GLN A 39 34.46 19.27 1.47
CA GLN A 39 35.02 20.37 0.70
C GLN A 39 36.55 20.20 0.66
N GLY A 40 37.11 20.00 -0.55
CA GLY A 40 38.55 20.16 -0.79
C GLY A 40 39.31 18.98 -1.41
N VAL A 41 38.68 17.95 -1.96
CA VAL A 41 39.43 16.86 -2.62
C VAL A 41 39.50 17.09 -4.14
N GLN A 42 40.69 17.45 -4.65
CA GLN A 42 40.97 17.40 -6.08
C GLN A 42 41.14 15.95 -6.55
N PRO A 43 40.73 15.59 -7.79
CA PRO A 43 40.76 14.23 -8.26
C PRO A 43 42.16 13.89 -8.80
N MET A 44 42.99 13.21 -8.02
CA MET A 44 44.02 12.35 -8.61
C MET A 44 44.43 11.21 -7.71
N GLN A 45 44.38 10.02 -8.32
CA GLN A 45 45.16 8.81 -8.05
C GLN A 45 45.23 8.33 -6.60
N LEU A 46 44.62 7.18 -6.31
CA LEU A 46 45.30 6.19 -5.46
C LEU A 46 44.72 4.78 -5.63
N LEU A 47 45.67 3.85 -5.73
CA LEU A 47 45.54 2.43 -6.03
C LEU A 47 44.70 1.65 -5.01
N LEU A 48 44.13 0.54 -5.50
CA LEU A 48 43.60 -0.58 -4.74
C LEU A 48 44.60 -1.13 -3.70
N PRO A 49 44.08 -1.71 -2.59
CA PRO A 49 44.26 -3.15 -2.43
C PRO A 49 42.98 -3.93 -2.05
N GLU A 50 43.04 -5.21 -2.42
CA GLU A 50 42.10 -6.36 -2.26
C GLU A 50 41.91 -6.83 -0.78
N PRO A 51 41.02 -7.81 -0.49
CA PRO A 51 40.06 -7.78 0.61
C PRO A 51 40.49 -8.61 1.81
N SER A 52 40.11 -8.16 3.01
CA SER A 52 40.19 -8.99 4.22
C SER A 52 38.86 -8.97 4.99
N GLY A 53 38.22 -10.15 4.97
CA GLY A 53 37.33 -10.72 5.96
C GLY A 53 36.56 -9.77 6.91
N ALA A 54 35.39 -9.31 6.48
CA ALA A 54 34.27 -9.01 7.38
C ALA A 54 32.96 -9.07 6.58
N SER A 55 32.14 -10.09 6.85
CA SER A 55 30.84 -10.29 6.19
C SER A 55 29.93 -9.08 6.42
N VAL A 56 29.11 -8.75 5.42
CA VAL A 56 28.16 -7.62 5.41
C VAL A 56 27.21 -7.62 6.63
N THR A 57 26.96 -8.78 7.22
CA THR A 57 26.26 -8.95 8.51
C THR A 57 26.93 -8.22 9.67
N SER A 58 28.27 -8.18 9.73
CA SER A 58 29.00 -7.42 10.77
C SER A 58 28.88 -5.91 10.58
N ARG A 59 28.78 -5.44 9.32
CA ARG A 59 28.63 -4.01 9.01
C ARG A 59 27.20 -3.50 9.16
N LEU A 60 26.18 -4.34 8.96
CA LEU A 60 24.80 -3.99 9.33
C LEU A 60 24.62 -3.94 10.85
N VAL A 61 25.20 -4.88 11.60
CA VAL A 61 25.25 -4.79 13.08
C VAL A 61 26.01 -3.54 13.53
N MET A 62 27.14 -3.22 12.89
CA MET A 62 27.91 -2.01 13.21
C MET A 62 27.23 -0.71 12.77
N SER A 63 26.44 -0.70 11.69
CA SER A 63 25.68 0.49 11.25
C SER A 63 24.42 0.71 12.08
N VAL A 64 23.78 -0.36 12.57
CA VAL A 64 22.77 -0.29 13.64
C VAL A 64 23.40 0.22 14.95
N MET A 65 24.70 -0.04 15.18
CA MET A 65 25.50 0.49 16.29
C MET A 65 26.16 1.86 16.01
N SER A 66 26.03 2.43 14.80
CA SER A 66 26.63 3.72 14.40
C SER A 66 25.61 4.85 14.24
N ILE A 67 24.34 4.59 14.59
CA ILE A 67 23.44 5.61 15.14
C ILE A 67 24.18 6.15 16.39
N PRO A 68 24.30 7.47 16.58
CA PRO A 68 25.28 8.09 17.49
C PRO A 68 25.43 7.30 18.78
N THR A 69 26.66 6.88 19.07
CA THR A 69 27.02 6.34 20.36
C THR A 69 26.60 7.36 21.42
N MET A 70 25.54 7.02 22.15
CA MET A 70 25.30 7.62 23.44
C MET A 70 26.58 7.41 24.25
N SER A 71 27.27 8.51 24.51
CA SER A 71 28.17 8.64 25.65
C SER A 71 27.47 8.01 26.89
N PRO A 72 28.18 7.28 27.77
CA PRO A 72 27.58 6.45 28.82
C PRO A 72 27.00 7.26 30.00
N ALA A 73 26.49 8.47 29.75
CA ALA A 73 26.03 9.42 30.75
C ALA A 73 24.51 9.69 30.73
N THR A 74 23.75 9.05 29.84
CA THR A 74 22.28 9.16 29.86
C THR A 74 21.66 7.78 30.07
N PRO A 75 21.02 7.52 31.24
CA PRO A 75 20.38 6.25 31.51
C PRO A 75 19.22 6.01 30.53
N PRO A 76 18.81 4.74 30.32
CA PRO A 76 17.68 4.39 29.46
C PRO A 76 16.39 4.95 30.07
N GLN A 77 16.05 6.19 29.72
CA GLN A 77 14.72 6.74 29.94
C GLN A 77 13.79 6.08 28.92
N LEU A 78 12.69 5.52 29.42
CA LEU A 78 11.67 4.78 28.68
C LEU A 78 11.44 5.38 27.28
N TYR A 79 11.69 4.60 26.22
CA TYR A 79 11.00 4.89 24.96
C TYR A 79 9.51 4.80 25.26
N ASP A 80 8.80 5.91 25.11
CA ASP A 80 7.35 5.86 25.10
C ASP A 80 6.89 5.09 23.85
N ALA A 81 5.64 4.63 23.89
CA ALA A 81 5.07 3.83 22.81
C ALA A 81 5.12 4.56 21.45
N ALA A 82 5.14 5.89 21.46
CA ALA A 82 5.26 6.73 20.26
C ALA A 82 6.68 6.72 19.70
N GLY A 83 7.71 6.96 20.51
CA GLY A 83 9.11 6.95 20.07
C GLY A 83 9.53 5.59 19.51
N LEU A 84 9.04 4.49 20.08
CA LEU A 84 9.25 3.16 19.50
C LEU A 84 8.60 3.02 18.12
N ALA A 85 7.35 3.47 17.97
CA ALA A 85 6.64 3.39 16.69
C ALA A 85 7.30 4.27 15.62
N GLU A 86 7.67 5.50 15.95
CA GLU A 86 8.39 6.42 15.06
C GLU A 86 9.74 5.85 14.61
N HIS A 87 10.50 5.27 15.53
CA HIS A 87 11.77 4.65 15.22
C HIS A 87 11.62 3.47 14.25
N ILE A 88 10.62 2.60 14.48
CA ILE A 88 10.34 1.48 13.57
C ILE A 88 9.89 1.99 12.19
N VAL A 89 9.07 3.04 12.12
CA VAL A 89 8.66 3.66 10.85
C VAL A 89 9.88 4.19 10.10
N ALA A 90 10.76 4.96 10.77
CA ALA A 90 11.95 5.53 10.16
C ALA A 90 12.86 4.44 9.59
N LEU A 91 13.14 3.41 10.39
CA LEU A 91 13.92 2.26 9.94
C LEU A 91 13.25 1.53 8.76
N ALA A 92 11.96 1.23 8.85
CA ALA A 92 11.22 0.53 7.80
C ALA A 92 11.21 1.32 6.47
N HIS A 93 11.19 2.65 6.55
CA HIS A 93 11.26 3.53 5.40
C HIS A 93 12.66 3.59 4.78
N GLU A 94 13.71 3.63 5.61
CA GLU A 94 15.10 3.60 5.15
C GLU A 94 15.43 2.28 4.45
N VAL A 95 14.96 1.16 5.01
CA VAL A 95 15.18 -0.16 4.41
C VAL A 95 14.14 -0.51 3.34
N PHE A 96 13.28 0.44 2.94
CA PHE A 96 12.21 0.19 1.99
C PHE A 96 12.75 -0.41 0.67
N GLY A 97 12.18 -1.53 0.21
CA GLY A 97 12.67 -2.26 -0.97
C GLY A 97 13.89 -3.17 -0.73
N ASN A 98 14.58 -3.10 0.41
CA ASN A 98 15.66 -4.02 0.77
C ASN A 98 15.13 -5.20 1.58
N ARG A 99 14.81 -6.30 0.89
CA ARG A 99 14.26 -7.52 1.51
C ARG A 99 15.13 -8.10 2.64
N ALA A 100 16.46 -8.00 2.55
CA ALA A 100 17.35 -8.56 3.56
C ALA A 100 17.30 -7.74 4.86
N ALA A 101 17.33 -6.42 4.74
CA ALA A 101 17.26 -5.52 5.89
C ALA A 101 15.86 -5.53 6.54
N MET A 102 14.79 -5.56 5.74
CA MET A 102 13.44 -5.72 6.28
C MET A 102 13.27 -7.06 7.02
N ARG A 103 13.87 -8.15 6.53
CA ARG A 103 13.86 -9.45 7.24
C ARG A 103 14.48 -9.36 8.61
N GLU A 104 15.55 -8.60 8.74
CA GLU A 104 16.20 -8.43 10.03
C GLU A 104 15.33 -7.66 11.01
N LEU A 105 14.64 -6.60 10.57
CA LEU A 105 13.65 -5.90 11.40
C LEU A 105 12.59 -6.85 11.95
N VAL A 106 12.06 -7.75 11.10
CA VAL A 106 11.06 -8.74 11.52
C VAL A 106 11.66 -9.77 12.47
N ARG A 107 12.91 -10.23 12.26
CA ARG A 107 13.61 -11.13 13.19
C ARG A 107 13.81 -10.53 14.57
N MET A 108 13.98 -9.21 14.65
CA MET A 108 14.06 -8.47 15.91
C MET A 108 12.71 -8.39 16.67
N GLY A 109 11.66 -9.08 16.19
CA GLY A 109 10.37 -9.16 16.87
C GLY A 109 9.49 -7.93 16.68
N CYS A 110 9.80 -7.06 15.70
CA CYS A 110 9.08 -5.80 15.53
C CYS A 110 7.57 -5.99 15.28
N LEU A 111 7.16 -7.08 14.63
CA LEU A 111 5.76 -7.34 14.31
C LEU A 111 4.88 -7.49 15.56
N ALA A 112 5.34 -8.23 16.58
CA ALA A 112 4.59 -8.41 17.82
C ALA A 112 4.44 -7.08 18.57
N SER A 113 5.50 -6.27 18.60
CA SER A 113 5.48 -4.93 19.18
C SER A 113 4.49 -4.03 18.43
N LEU A 114 4.54 -4.00 17.10
CA LEU A 114 3.62 -3.20 16.28
C LEU A 114 2.16 -3.62 16.47
N VAL A 115 1.86 -4.92 16.52
CA VAL A 115 0.49 -5.42 16.79
C VAL A 115 0.01 -5.01 18.18
N THR A 116 0.90 -4.99 19.17
CA THR A 116 0.57 -4.50 20.51
C THR A 116 0.29 -3.00 20.50
N LEU A 117 1.08 -2.22 19.75
CA LEU A 117 0.92 -0.77 19.61
C LEU A 117 -0.38 -0.36 18.90
N LEU A 118 -0.94 -1.22 18.04
CA LEU A 118 -2.27 -0.99 17.45
C LEU A 118 -3.39 -0.92 18.52
N ALA A 119 -3.19 -1.50 19.70
CA ALA A 119 -4.14 -1.43 20.83
C ALA A 119 -3.86 -0.27 21.79
N SER A 120 -2.92 0.64 21.46
CA SER A 120 -2.59 1.79 22.29
C SER A 120 -3.79 2.73 22.47
N ALA A 121 -3.85 3.42 23.61
CA ALA A 121 -4.83 4.49 23.83
C ALA A 121 -4.57 5.74 22.96
N SER A 122 -3.34 5.90 22.45
CA SER A 122 -2.94 7.04 21.64
C SER A 122 -3.21 6.78 20.15
N GLN A 123 -4.03 7.62 19.54
CA GLN A 123 -4.34 7.58 18.11
C GLN A 123 -3.08 7.78 17.24
N ILE A 124 -2.10 8.57 17.72
CA ILE A 124 -0.82 8.78 17.02
C ILE A 124 -0.04 7.46 16.96
N VAL A 125 0.03 6.74 18.09
CA VAL A 125 0.71 5.45 18.17
C VAL A 125 0.02 4.41 17.28
N GLN A 126 -1.31 4.38 17.26
CA GLN A 126 -2.08 3.51 16.38
C GLN A 126 -1.80 3.80 14.90
N GLU A 127 -1.77 5.07 14.51
CA GLU A 127 -1.49 5.50 13.14
C GLU A 127 -0.09 5.09 12.70
N LEU A 128 0.93 5.36 13.53
CA LEU A 128 2.32 5.00 13.26
C LEU A 128 2.52 3.49 13.19
N ALA A 129 1.90 2.73 14.10
CA ALA A 129 2.00 1.28 14.10
C ALA A 129 1.36 0.66 12.84
N ALA A 130 0.19 1.15 12.44
CA ALA A 130 -0.46 0.73 11.19
C ALA A 130 0.41 1.08 9.98
N PHE A 131 0.99 2.28 9.96
CA PHE A 131 1.87 2.71 8.87
C PHE A 131 3.15 1.86 8.78
N ALA A 132 3.80 1.55 9.90
CA ALA A 132 4.95 0.65 9.93
C ALA A 132 4.61 -0.74 9.37
N LEU A 133 3.45 -1.31 9.77
CA LEU A 133 2.98 -2.58 9.22
C LEU A 133 2.75 -2.49 7.71
N GLN A 134 2.13 -1.40 7.24
CA GLN A 134 1.89 -1.15 5.82
C GLN A 134 3.18 -1.21 4.97
N LEU A 135 4.28 -0.67 5.49
CA LEU A 135 5.59 -0.68 4.80
C LEU A 135 6.18 -2.10 4.70
N LEU A 136 5.81 -3.00 5.62
CA LEU A 136 6.33 -4.37 5.70
C LEU A 136 5.52 -5.39 4.88
N VAL A 137 4.27 -5.08 4.51
CA VAL A 137 3.32 -6.01 3.85
C VAL A 137 3.93 -6.78 2.67
N GLY A 138 4.74 -6.14 1.82
CA GLY A 138 5.24 -6.72 0.57
C GLY A 138 5.71 -8.19 0.68
N TRP A 139 6.82 -8.46 1.36
CA TRP A 139 7.33 -9.84 1.51
C TRP A 139 6.98 -10.47 2.88
N ALA A 140 6.55 -9.66 3.86
CA ALA A 140 6.25 -10.12 5.22
C ALA A 140 4.75 -10.34 5.45
N CYS A 141 3.93 -10.30 4.39
CA CYS A 141 2.49 -10.54 4.39
C CYS A 141 2.03 -11.63 5.36
N THR A 142 2.54 -12.85 5.19
CA THR A 142 2.17 -14.00 6.02
C THR A 142 2.59 -13.84 7.47
N LEU A 143 3.76 -13.23 7.71
CA LEU A 143 4.28 -12.98 9.05
C LEU A 143 3.43 -11.94 9.78
N ILE A 144 2.96 -10.90 9.08
CA ILE A 144 2.07 -9.87 9.63
C ILE A 144 0.70 -10.47 9.99
N ILE A 145 0.16 -11.30 9.11
CA ILE A 145 -1.10 -12.02 9.36
C ILE A 145 -0.94 -12.94 10.58
N ASN A 146 0.09 -13.78 10.60
CA ASN A 146 0.36 -14.71 11.69
C ASN A 146 0.68 -14.01 13.03
N ALA A 147 1.20 -12.78 12.99
CA ALA A 147 1.40 -11.96 14.18
C ALA A 147 0.07 -11.43 14.77
N GLY A 148 -1.08 -11.67 14.13
CA GLY A 148 -2.39 -11.24 14.61
C GLY A 148 -2.69 -9.76 14.29
N ALA A 149 -2.11 -9.21 13.22
CA ALA A 149 -2.34 -7.83 12.84
C ALA A 149 -3.76 -7.58 12.28
N VAL A 150 -4.31 -8.53 11.51
CA VAL A 150 -5.61 -8.35 10.83
C VAL A 150 -6.74 -8.01 11.82
N PRO A 151 -6.94 -8.76 12.92
CA PRO A 151 -8.00 -8.44 13.89
C PRO A 151 -7.88 -7.03 14.48
N ARG A 152 -6.66 -6.60 14.77
CA ARG A 152 -6.39 -5.27 15.31
C ARG A 152 -6.67 -4.18 14.28
N LEU A 153 -6.24 -4.36 13.04
CA LEU A 153 -6.52 -3.42 11.95
C LEU A 153 -8.02 -3.33 11.66
N VAL A 154 -8.75 -4.44 11.70
CA VAL A 154 -10.22 -4.47 11.55
C VAL A 154 -10.90 -3.69 12.68
N SER A 155 -10.44 -3.87 13.93
CA SER A 155 -10.97 -3.11 15.06
C SER A 155 -10.72 -1.60 14.93
N LEU A 156 -9.57 -1.19 14.40
CA LEU A 156 -9.26 0.22 14.16
C LEU A 156 -10.07 0.80 13.00
N LEU A 157 -10.28 0.03 11.94
CA LEU A 157 -11.08 0.45 10.78
C LEU A 157 -12.52 0.78 11.19
N PHE A 158 -13.16 -0.10 11.97
CA PHE A 158 -14.57 0.05 12.33
C PHE A 158 -14.81 0.79 13.66
N GLY A 159 -13.83 0.78 14.58
CA GLY A 159 -13.99 1.29 15.94
C GLY A 159 -13.31 2.63 16.22
N SER A 160 -12.37 3.07 15.39
CA SER A 160 -11.66 4.35 15.64
C SER A 160 -12.51 5.54 15.23
N SER A 161 -12.58 6.55 16.10
CA SER A 161 -13.18 7.86 15.78
C SER A 161 -12.25 8.78 14.98
N CYS A 162 -10.99 8.38 14.81
CA CYS A 162 -10.00 9.18 14.08
C CYS A 162 -9.86 8.70 12.63
N SER A 163 -10.26 9.57 11.70
CA SER A 163 -10.19 9.32 10.25
C SER A 163 -8.78 8.96 9.76
N LYS A 164 -7.71 9.50 10.38
CA LYS A 164 -6.32 9.14 10.02
C LYS A 164 -5.99 7.70 10.37
N VAL A 165 -6.38 7.26 11.57
CA VAL A 165 -6.20 5.88 12.03
C VAL A 165 -7.01 4.91 11.18
N GLN A 166 -8.30 5.22 10.94
CA GLN A 166 -9.15 4.40 10.06
C GLN A 166 -8.55 4.29 8.66
N LYS A 167 -8.06 5.41 8.10
CA LYS A 167 -7.41 5.44 6.79
C LYS A 167 -6.17 4.55 6.76
N LYS A 168 -5.23 4.69 7.71
CA LYS A 168 -4.03 3.85 7.76
C LYS A 168 -4.37 2.36 7.94
N ALA A 169 -5.36 2.04 8.79
CA ALA A 169 -5.84 0.67 8.94
C ALA A 169 -6.40 0.12 7.62
N ALA A 170 -7.26 0.88 6.94
CA ALA A 170 -7.82 0.50 5.64
C ALA A 170 -6.72 0.30 4.61
N GLU A 171 -5.77 1.22 4.47
CA GLU A 171 -4.65 1.10 3.53
C GLU A 171 -3.81 -0.16 3.79
N THR A 172 -3.59 -0.50 5.06
CA THR A 172 -2.81 -1.68 5.44
C THR A 172 -3.56 -2.96 5.08
N LEU A 173 -4.85 -3.05 5.41
CA LEU A 173 -5.72 -4.18 5.07
C LEU A 173 -5.83 -4.37 3.56
N THR A 174 -6.10 -3.29 2.82
CA THR A 174 -6.14 -3.31 1.37
C THR A 174 -4.82 -3.79 0.78
N ARG A 175 -3.69 -3.34 1.32
CA ARG A 175 -2.37 -3.80 0.86
C ARG A 175 -2.15 -5.28 1.13
N LEU A 176 -2.56 -5.79 2.30
CA LEU A 176 -2.49 -7.21 2.60
C LEU A 176 -3.31 -8.01 1.58
N VAL A 177 -4.56 -7.62 1.33
CA VAL A 177 -5.44 -8.32 0.38
C VAL A 177 -4.87 -8.33 -1.06
N HIS A 178 -4.22 -7.25 -1.50
CA HIS A 178 -3.73 -7.16 -2.89
C HIS A 178 -2.27 -7.61 -3.10
N GLN A 179 -1.42 -7.55 -2.09
CA GLN A 179 0.01 -7.85 -2.22
C GLN A 179 0.41 -9.18 -1.61
N CYS A 180 -0.43 -9.77 -0.76
CA CYS A 180 -0.18 -11.13 -0.34
C CYS A 180 -0.42 -12.04 -1.56
N ASP A 181 0.60 -12.84 -1.88
CA ASP A 181 0.50 -13.84 -2.93
C ASP A 181 -0.66 -14.79 -2.60
N VAL A 182 -1.53 -15.07 -3.57
CA VAL A 182 -2.73 -15.91 -3.45
C VAL A 182 -2.39 -17.31 -2.94
N SER A 183 -1.13 -17.75 -3.09
CA SER A 183 -0.62 -19.01 -2.54
C SER A 183 -0.36 -18.99 -1.03
N ASN A 184 -0.30 -17.80 -0.41
CA ASN A 184 0.35 -17.60 0.89
C ASN A 184 -0.55 -16.99 1.99
N TYR A 185 -1.78 -16.57 1.69
CA TYR A 185 -2.75 -16.21 2.73
C TYR A 185 -4.02 -17.02 2.57
N HIS A 186 -4.64 -17.35 3.70
CA HIS A 186 -5.88 -18.10 3.72
C HIS A 186 -7.05 -17.13 3.82
N ARG A 187 -8.14 -17.44 3.12
CA ARG A 187 -9.43 -16.74 3.25
C ARG A 187 -9.85 -16.51 4.71
N ARG A 188 -9.50 -17.46 5.59
CA ARG A 188 -9.78 -17.40 7.04
C ARG A 188 -9.14 -16.21 7.74
N ASP A 189 -8.03 -15.71 7.20
CA ASP A 189 -7.27 -14.63 7.80
C ASP A 189 -8.02 -13.29 7.79
N PHE A 190 -9.07 -13.17 6.96
CA PHE A 190 -9.90 -11.97 6.83
C PHE A 190 -11.39 -12.20 7.16
N GLU A 191 -11.75 -13.34 7.76
CA GLU A 191 -13.15 -13.67 8.10
C GLU A 191 -13.79 -12.69 9.09
N GLU A 192 -12.97 -11.98 9.87
CA GLU A 192 -13.45 -10.96 10.81
C GLU A 192 -13.97 -9.69 10.13
N ILE A 193 -13.66 -9.51 8.84
CA ILE A 193 -14.17 -8.39 8.07
C ILE A 193 -15.62 -8.69 7.72
N ASP A 194 -16.53 -8.00 8.38
CA ASP A 194 -17.98 -8.11 8.12
C ASP A 194 -18.36 -7.30 6.86
N PRO A 195 -18.93 -7.94 5.81
CA PRO A 195 -19.43 -7.27 4.62
C PRO A 195 -20.40 -6.12 4.93
N HIS A 196 -21.31 -6.29 5.89
CA HIS A 196 -22.29 -5.26 6.24
C HIS A 196 -21.62 -4.03 6.84
N LYS A 197 -20.61 -4.22 7.69
CA LYS A 197 -19.83 -3.11 8.26
C LYS A 197 -19.00 -2.40 7.20
N LEU A 198 -18.46 -3.12 6.21
CA LEU A 198 -17.79 -2.47 5.08
C LEU A 198 -18.75 -1.59 4.28
N VAL A 199 -19.97 -2.04 4.00
CA VAL A 199 -20.97 -1.24 3.27
C VAL A 199 -21.29 0.07 4.00
N LEU A 200 -21.35 0.05 5.34
CA LEU A 200 -21.55 1.26 6.15
C LEU A 200 -20.43 2.29 5.99
N LEU A 201 -19.20 1.85 5.70
CA LEU A 201 -18.08 2.76 5.42
C LEU A 201 -18.19 3.46 4.06
N LEU A 202 -18.97 2.91 3.13
CA LEU A 202 -19.09 3.41 1.76
C LEU A 202 -20.10 4.54 1.61
N VAL A 203 -20.98 4.76 2.59
CA VAL A 203 -22.10 5.71 2.50
C VAL A 203 -21.59 7.12 2.18
N PRO A 204 -21.86 7.67 0.97
CA PRO A 204 -21.44 9.01 0.60
C PRO A 204 -22.06 10.07 1.51
N GLY A 205 -21.28 11.08 1.90
CA GLY A 205 -21.73 12.11 2.85
C GLY A 205 -21.93 11.61 4.29
N GLY A 206 -21.58 10.34 4.58
CA GLY A 206 -21.56 9.80 5.93
C GLY A 206 -20.38 10.32 6.78
N ALA A 207 -20.21 9.74 7.97
CA ALA A 207 -19.19 10.14 8.93
C ALA A 207 -17.75 9.86 8.45
N ASN A 208 -17.57 9.01 7.44
CA ASN A 208 -16.26 8.57 6.95
C ASN A 208 -15.72 9.51 5.86
N SER A 209 -14.40 9.69 5.83
CA SER A 209 -13.76 10.50 4.78
C SER A 209 -13.81 9.80 3.41
N GLN A 210 -13.77 10.59 2.32
CA GLN A 210 -13.71 10.06 0.95
C GLN A 210 -12.54 9.11 0.72
N SER A 211 -11.41 9.31 1.42
CA SER A 211 -10.28 8.39 1.38
C SER A 211 -10.60 7.04 2.01
N VAL A 212 -11.30 7.03 3.15
CA VAL A 212 -11.71 5.77 3.81
C VAL A 212 -12.77 5.06 2.97
N GLN A 213 -13.75 5.79 2.43
CA GLN A 213 -14.74 5.26 1.49
C GLN A 213 -14.09 4.58 0.27
N GLY A 214 -13.13 5.26 -0.36
CA GLY A 214 -12.40 4.70 -1.49
C GLY A 214 -11.61 3.44 -1.13
N LEU A 215 -10.92 3.44 0.02
CA LEU A 215 -10.16 2.27 0.48
C LEU A 215 -11.08 1.11 0.87
N ALA A 216 -12.23 1.39 1.47
CA ALA A 216 -13.25 0.40 1.77
C ALA A 216 -13.81 -0.21 0.47
N ALA A 217 -14.03 0.57 -0.58
CA ALA A 217 -14.44 0.07 -1.89
C ALA A 217 -13.37 -0.85 -2.47
N LEU A 218 -12.11 -0.43 -2.43
CA LEU A 218 -10.97 -1.24 -2.91
C LEU A 218 -10.88 -2.56 -2.13
N LEU A 219 -11.06 -2.53 -0.81
CA LEU A 219 -11.08 -3.71 0.04
C LEU A 219 -12.26 -4.63 -0.28
N CYS A 220 -13.46 -4.10 -0.55
CA CYS A 220 -14.61 -4.89 -1.03
C CYS A 220 -14.27 -5.64 -2.31
N GLY A 221 -13.70 -4.93 -3.31
CA GLY A 221 -13.29 -5.55 -4.58
C GLY A 221 -12.23 -6.64 -4.40
N GLY A 222 -11.19 -6.37 -3.62
CA GLY A 222 -10.12 -7.31 -3.35
C GLY A 222 -10.61 -8.60 -2.69
N LEU A 223 -11.44 -8.48 -1.65
CA LEU A 223 -11.99 -9.64 -0.94
C LEU A 223 -13.03 -10.39 -1.76
N ALA A 224 -13.86 -9.69 -2.54
CA ALA A 224 -14.89 -10.30 -3.38
C ALA A 224 -14.30 -11.14 -4.52
N ARG A 225 -13.19 -10.68 -5.12
CA ARG A 225 -12.53 -11.34 -6.27
C ARG A 225 -12.18 -12.79 -5.97
N ASP A 226 -11.66 -13.05 -4.77
CA ASP A 226 -11.10 -14.34 -4.37
C ASP A 226 -12.03 -15.11 -3.39
N SER A 227 -13.23 -14.58 -3.11
CA SER A 227 -14.21 -15.19 -2.17
C SER A 227 -15.66 -15.04 -2.65
N PRO A 228 -16.21 -16.06 -3.35
CA PRO A 228 -17.61 -16.03 -3.80
C PRO A 228 -18.64 -15.80 -2.70
N PRO A 229 -18.55 -16.44 -1.50
CA PRO A 229 -19.55 -16.16 -0.46
C PRO A 229 -19.43 -14.76 0.15
N PHE A 230 -18.22 -14.17 0.18
CA PHE A 230 -18.06 -12.78 0.60
C PHE A 230 -18.67 -11.82 -0.43
N ARG A 231 -18.47 -12.12 -1.72
CA ARG A 231 -19.11 -11.39 -2.82
C ARG A 231 -20.63 -11.45 -2.71
N GLU A 232 -21.20 -12.62 -2.46
CA GLU A 232 -22.66 -12.79 -2.27
C GLU A 232 -23.16 -11.99 -1.07
N ALA A 233 -22.49 -12.07 0.07
CA ALA A 233 -22.85 -11.30 1.26
C ALA A 233 -22.77 -9.77 1.02
N LEU A 234 -21.80 -9.28 0.25
CA LEU A 234 -21.73 -7.87 -0.15
C LEU A 234 -22.93 -7.45 -1.03
N VAL A 235 -23.34 -8.32 -1.97
CA VAL A 235 -24.50 -8.06 -2.84
C VAL A 235 -25.78 -8.04 -2.02
N GLU A 236 -25.94 -8.98 -1.09
CA GLU A 236 -27.07 -9.05 -0.16
C GLU A 236 -27.11 -7.81 0.75
N ALA A 237 -25.93 -7.33 1.17
CA ALA A 237 -25.76 -6.08 1.91
C ALA A 237 -25.94 -4.80 1.05
N ARG A 238 -26.37 -4.91 -0.21
CA ARG A 238 -26.61 -3.79 -1.14
C ARG A 238 -25.38 -2.90 -1.37
N VAL A 239 -24.21 -3.50 -1.54
CA VAL A 239 -22.96 -2.76 -1.79
C VAL A 239 -22.97 -1.94 -3.08
N VAL A 240 -23.66 -2.41 -4.13
CA VAL A 240 -23.52 -1.88 -5.51
C VAL A 240 -23.92 -0.40 -5.62
N PRO A 241 -25.11 0.05 -5.16
CA PRO A 241 -25.46 1.47 -5.22
C PRO A 241 -24.46 2.37 -4.47
N GLN A 242 -23.90 1.89 -3.35
CA GLN A 242 -22.91 2.65 -2.59
C GLN A 242 -21.62 2.83 -3.38
N ILE A 243 -21.08 1.76 -3.99
CA ILE A 243 -19.88 1.85 -4.82
C ILE A 243 -20.12 2.75 -6.05
N VAL A 244 -21.29 2.64 -6.69
CA VAL A 244 -21.61 3.47 -7.87
C VAL A 244 -21.64 4.95 -7.52
N ALA A 245 -22.18 5.32 -6.37
CA ALA A 245 -22.17 6.70 -5.90
C ALA A 245 -20.74 7.25 -5.67
N LEU A 246 -19.77 6.39 -5.33
CA LEU A 246 -18.37 6.79 -5.16
C LEU A 246 -17.65 7.12 -6.49
N LEU A 247 -18.19 6.71 -7.66
CA LEU A 247 -17.60 7.01 -8.97
C LEU A 247 -17.57 8.51 -9.29
N GLN A 248 -18.43 9.30 -8.65
CA GLN A 248 -18.53 10.75 -8.85
C GLN A 248 -17.70 11.57 -7.85
N LEU A 249 -16.98 10.91 -6.95
CA LEU A 249 -16.15 11.57 -5.95
C LEU A 249 -14.74 11.85 -6.48
N ALA A 250 -13.83 12.26 -5.59
CA ALA A 250 -12.45 12.57 -5.94
C ALA A 250 -11.78 11.44 -6.77
N PRO A 251 -10.87 11.75 -7.71
CA PRO A 251 -10.33 10.78 -8.66
C PRO A 251 -9.77 9.49 -8.04
N CYS A 252 -9.10 9.59 -6.89
CA CYS A 252 -8.59 8.41 -6.17
C CYS A 252 -9.72 7.50 -5.66
N THR A 253 -10.82 8.08 -5.16
CA THR A 253 -11.99 7.34 -4.69
C THR A 253 -12.75 6.71 -5.84
N ALA A 254 -12.96 7.47 -6.92
CA ALA A 254 -13.60 6.97 -8.14
C ALA A 254 -12.83 5.80 -8.77
N ARG A 255 -11.49 5.89 -8.80
CA ARG A 255 -10.61 4.79 -9.23
C ARG A 255 -10.86 3.51 -8.44
N HIS A 256 -10.86 3.60 -7.11
CA HIS A 256 -11.07 2.43 -6.25
C HIS A 256 -12.48 1.85 -6.41
N ALA A 257 -13.48 2.71 -6.59
CA ALA A 257 -14.84 2.28 -6.86
C ALA A 257 -14.96 1.53 -8.20
N ALA A 258 -14.33 2.04 -9.27
CA ALA A 258 -14.29 1.37 -10.56
C ALA A 258 -13.63 -0.01 -10.46
N PHE A 259 -12.51 -0.12 -9.73
CA PHE A 259 -11.87 -1.40 -9.44
C PHE A 259 -12.80 -2.37 -8.70
N ALA A 260 -13.52 -1.89 -7.68
CA ALA A 260 -14.45 -2.72 -6.92
C ALA A 260 -15.57 -3.27 -7.81
N LEU A 261 -16.15 -2.45 -8.70
CA LEU A 261 -17.16 -2.90 -9.66
C LEU A 261 -16.61 -3.94 -10.63
N ALA A 262 -15.40 -3.73 -11.16
CA ALA A 262 -14.75 -4.70 -12.04
C ALA A 262 -14.56 -6.06 -11.36
N CYS A 263 -14.15 -6.07 -10.08
CA CYS A 263 -14.04 -7.30 -9.30
C CYS A 263 -15.39 -7.95 -9.01
N LEU A 264 -16.43 -7.18 -8.69
CA LEU A 264 -17.76 -7.75 -8.43
C LEU A 264 -18.38 -8.42 -9.67
N LEU A 265 -18.09 -7.88 -10.85
CA LEU A 265 -18.51 -8.38 -12.16
C LEU A 265 -17.77 -9.65 -12.59
N SER A 266 -16.73 -10.08 -11.86
CA SER A 266 -15.94 -11.28 -12.15
C SER A 266 -16.00 -12.26 -10.97
N PRO A 267 -16.53 -13.49 -11.14
CA PRO A 267 -17.05 -14.05 -12.39
C PRO A 267 -18.41 -13.44 -12.80
N PRO A 268 -18.80 -13.57 -14.09
CA PRO A 268 -20.05 -13.02 -14.61
C PRO A 268 -21.28 -13.39 -13.76
N CYS A 269 -22.11 -12.39 -13.44
CA CYS A 269 -23.34 -12.56 -12.69
C CYS A 269 -24.38 -11.53 -13.17
N GLU A 270 -25.50 -12.02 -13.70
CA GLU A 270 -26.55 -11.16 -14.27
C GLU A 270 -27.21 -10.26 -13.23
N ASP A 271 -27.38 -10.72 -11.99
CA ASP A 271 -28.00 -9.90 -10.94
C ASP A 271 -27.11 -8.73 -10.53
N ILE A 272 -25.79 -8.95 -10.41
CA ILE A 272 -24.82 -7.89 -10.15
C ILE A 272 -24.77 -6.92 -11.34
N ARG A 273 -24.70 -7.44 -12.57
CA ARG A 273 -24.71 -6.63 -13.79
C ARG A 273 -25.96 -5.74 -13.85
N ARG A 274 -27.14 -6.33 -13.65
CA ARG A 274 -28.41 -5.60 -13.62
C ARG A 274 -28.39 -4.51 -12.56
N SER A 275 -27.97 -4.84 -11.34
CA SER A 275 -27.90 -3.88 -10.24
C SER A 275 -26.95 -2.71 -10.53
N ILE A 276 -25.82 -2.94 -11.21
CA ILE A 276 -24.87 -1.89 -11.61
C ILE A 276 -25.48 -0.96 -12.68
N VAL A 277 -26.21 -1.53 -13.64
CA VAL A 277 -26.89 -0.75 -14.69
C VAL A 277 -28.06 0.05 -14.12
N GLU A 278 -28.87 -0.54 -13.25
CA GLU A 278 -29.97 0.13 -12.54
C GLU A 278 -29.47 1.27 -11.65
N ALA A 279 -28.27 1.13 -11.07
CA ALA A 279 -27.61 2.20 -10.31
C ALA A 279 -27.02 3.31 -11.20
N ASN A 280 -27.19 3.24 -12.53
CA ASN A 280 -26.71 4.22 -13.51
C ASN A 280 -25.18 4.40 -13.52
N ALA A 281 -24.42 3.31 -13.40
CA ALA A 281 -22.96 3.38 -13.36
C ALA A 281 -22.31 3.69 -14.71
N ILE A 282 -22.95 3.33 -15.84
CA ILE A 282 -22.34 3.37 -17.18
C ILE A 282 -21.80 4.76 -17.55
N PRO A 283 -22.56 5.87 -17.43
CA PRO A 283 -22.05 7.19 -17.80
C PRO A 283 -20.81 7.59 -16.98
N SER A 284 -20.82 7.32 -15.67
CA SER A 284 -19.67 7.62 -14.81
C SER A 284 -18.45 6.77 -15.18
N LEU A 285 -18.63 5.47 -15.46
CA LEU A 285 -17.54 4.60 -15.92
C LEU A 285 -16.96 5.06 -17.26
N VAL A 286 -17.81 5.47 -18.22
CA VAL A 286 -17.36 6.03 -19.50
C VAL A 286 -16.57 7.33 -19.28
N GLY A 287 -17.06 8.23 -18.42
CA GLY A 287 -16.33 9.46 -18.08
C GLY A 287 -14.94 9.20 -17.49
N LEU A 288 -14.78 8.14 -16.69
CA LEU A 288 -13.47 7.75 -16.14
C LEU A 288 -12.46 7.30 -17.21
N LEU A 289 -12.89 6.90 -18.39
CA LEU A 289 -12.00 6.55 -19.50
C LEU A 289 -11.20 7.75 -20.04
N GLN A 290 -11.66 8.98 -19.76
CA GLN A 290 -10.97 10.22 -20.13
C GLN A 290 -9.81 10.57 -19.18
N SER A 291 -9.60 9.80 -18.12
CA SER A 291 -8.50 10.06 -17.17
C SER A 291 -7.13 9.81 -17.81
N GLU A 292 -6.14 10.67 -17.58
CA GLU A 292 -4.77 10.43 -18.07
C GLU A 292 -4.11 9.20 -17.41
N PHE A 293 -4.56 8.83 -16.21
CA PHE A 293 -3.98 7.76 -15.42
C PHE A 293 -4.57 6.39 -15.80
N PHE A 294 -3.73 5.48 -16.29
CA PHE A 294 -4.11 4.08 -16.58
C PHE A 294 -4.71 3.38 -15.35
N LEU A 295 -4.20 3.69 -14.16
CA LEU A 295 -4.72 3.17 -12.89
C LEU A 295 -6.21 3.49 -12.68
N THR A 296 -6.74 4.55 -13.31
CA THR A 296 -8.17 4.88 -13.30
C THR A 296 -8.90 4.33 -14.52
N ARG A 297 -8.28 4.41 -15.71
CA ARG A 297 -8.89 3.95 -16.97
C ARG A 297 -9.09 2.45 -17.01
N ASP A 298 -8.07 1.67 -16.66
CA ASP A 298 -8.11 0.21 -16.84
C ASP A 298 -9.23 -0.43 -16.01
N PRO A 299 -9.41 -0.11 -14.71
CA PRO A 299 -10.53 -0.67 -13.96
C PRO A 299 -11.91 -0.27 -14.51
N ALA A 300 -12.06 0.98 -14.97
CA ALA A 300 -13.30 1.43 -15.59
C ALA A 300 -13.57 0.69 -16.91
N LEU A 301 -12.53 0.50 -17.73
CA LEU A 301 -12.60 -0.28 -18.97
C LEU A 301 -12.98 -1.73 -18.69
N PHE A 302 -12.34 -2.40 -17.73
CA PHE A 302 -12.68 -3.77 -17.35
C PHE A 302 -14.12 -3.90 -16.88
N ALA A 303 -14.61 -2.97 -16.04
CA ALA A 303 -16.01 -2.95 -15.63
C ALA A 303 -16.95 -2.82 -16.84
N LEU A 304 -16.69 -1.88 -17.76
CA LEU A 304 -17.49 -1.69 -18.98
C LEU A 304 -17.46 -2.92 -19.90
N LEU A 305 -16.31 -3.58 -20.06
CA LEU A 305 -16.19 -4.81 -20.85
C LEU A 305 -17.06 -5.93 -20.26
N HIS A 306 -17.04 -6.12 -18.94
CA HIS A 306 -17.89 -7.12 -18.28
C HIS A 306 -19.39 -6.77 -18.33
N LEU A 307 -19.74 -5.48 -18.34
CA LEU A 307 -21.12 -5.02 -18.54
C LEU A 307 -21.60 -5.26 -19.98
N ALA A 308 -20.71 -5.08 -20.96
CA ALA A 308 -21.01 -5.25 -22.39
C ALA A 308 -21.09 -6.72 -22.83
N LEU A 309 -20.40 -7.62 -22.13
CA LEU A 309 -20.29 -9.03 -22.48
C LEU A 309 -21.68 -9.69 -22.56
N ASP A 310 -22.04 -10.19 -23.74
CA ASP A 310 -23.33 -10.84 -24.03
C ASP A 310 -24.58 -9.99 -23.69
N SER A 311 -24.46 -8.65 -23.70
CA SER A 311 -25.59 -7.73 -23.47
C SER A 311 -25.68 -6.62 -24.52
N PRO A 312 -26.48 -6.81 -25.59
CA PRO A 312 -26.68 -5.81 -26.63
C PRO A 312 -27.25 -4.48 -26.10
N SER A 313 -28.11 -4.54 -25.08
CA SER A 313 -28.65 -3.34 -24.42
C SER A 313 -27.56 -2.52 -23.74
N ASN A 314 -26.64 -3.18 -23.03
CA ASN A 314 -25.54 -2.48 -22.37
C ASN A 314 -24.52 -1.97 -23.37
N GLN A 315 -24.24 -2.71 -24.45
CA GLN A 315 -23.38 -2.24 -25.55
C GLN A 315 -23.91 -0.93 -26.16
N LEU A 316 -25.21 -0.84 -26.41
CA LEU A 316 -25.85 0.39 -26.90
C LEU A 316 -25.76 1.52 -25.85
N ALA A 317 -26.02 1.23 -24.58
CA ALA A 317 -25.92 2.22 -23.51
C ALA A 317 -24.48 2.77 -23.35
N ILE A 318 -23.47 1.92 -23.50
CA ILE A 318 -22.06 2.32 -23.46
C ILE A 318 -21.70 3.17 -24.69
N ALA A 319 -22.12 2.75 -25.89
CA ALA A 319 -21.87 3.48 -27.12
C ALA A 319 -22.50 4.88 -27.11
N THR A 320 -23.74 4.98 -26.61
CA THR A 320 -24.46 6.27 -26.50
C THR A 320 -23.81 7.18 -25.45
N ALA A 321 -23.43 6.65 -24.29
CA ALA A 321 -22.70 7.42 -23.28
C ALA A 321 -21.35 7.95 -23.80
N GLY A 322 -20.68 7.20 -24.68
CA GLY A 322 -19.42 7.61 -25.31
C GLY A 322 -19.53 8.76 -26.30
N GLN A 323 -20.72 9.07 -26.82
CA GLN A 323 -20.92 10.18 -27.76
C GLN A 323 -20.96 11.56 -27.08
N GLY A 324 -21.07 11.60 -25.75
CA GLY A 324 -21.15 12.84 -24.95
C GLY A 324 -19.82 13.33 -24.38
N HIS A 325 -18.70 12.68 -24.71
CA HIS A 325 -17.35 12.96 -24.20
C HIS A 325 -16.36 13.13 -25.35
#